data_AF-A0A6V7DFS6-F1
#
_entry.id   AF-A0A6V7DFS6-F1
#
_cell.length_a   1.000
_cell.length_b   1.000
_cell.length_c   1.000
_cell.angle_alpha   90.00
_cell.angle_beta   90.00
_cell.angle_gamma   90.00
#
_symmetry.space_group_name_H-M   'P 1'
#
loop_
_entity.id
_entity.type
_entity.pdbx_description
1 polymer ?
#
loop_
_entity_poly.entity_id
_entity_poly.type
_entity_poly.pdbx_seq_one_letter_code
_entity_poly.pdbx_strand_id
1 'polypeptide(L)'
;MARGITESDVHGAADELVADGERPTVERIRAHLGTGSPNTVVRWLETWWQGLGSRLAMNRQVRITTANVPEAVAALAGQWWTLALDHARAHADEALAADRASLLDAQETLERDRHTMQAELARLKSLTHEAQQAEQLAAARTSELERLVEQLQRQLAELGQQRDALALRATGAEGASEMLRIQLQELQDAARAERDTLSQHIRTTEDRAHAEIDRARQESKQAKQQLATSRREAALTERQLEEALDRAQGNVSELRQDLTIQQARADALEAQLAKLNDLPAALEAAWQQHVGRSQPKHPEPVRSKRSRGKAAP
;
A
#
# COMPACT_ATOMS: atom_id res chain seq x y z
N MET A 1 -53.24 102.61 105.09
CA MET A 1 -52.56 101.98 106.25
C MET A 1 -52.21 100.56 105.85
N ALA A 2 -50.92 100.21 105.80
CA ALA A 2 -50.47 98.89 105.35
C ALA A 2 -50.83 97.83 106.40
N ARG A 3 -51.55 96.77 106.00
CA ARG A 3 -51.80 95.59 106.85
C ARG A 3 -50.44 94.95 107.17
N GLY A 4 -50.11 94.84 108.45
CA GLY A 4 -48.94 94.08 108.91
C GLY A 4 -49.17 92.59 108.73
N ILE A 5 -48.11 91.85 108.40
CA ILE A 5 -48.14 90.39 108.23
C ILE A 5 -48.37 89.71 109.57
N THR A 6 -49.26 88.71 109.59
CA THR A 6 -49.56 87.92 110.77
C THR A 6 -48.69 86.65 110.85
N GLU A 7 -48.61 86.06 112.04
CA GLU A 7 -47.92 84.78 112.27
C GLU A 7 -48.46 83.67 111.36
N SER A 8 -49.79 83.60 111.20
CA SER A 8 -50.46 82.60 110.37
C SER A 8 -50.07 82.69 108.89
N ASP A 9 -49.87 83.91 108.38
CA ASP A 9 -49.47 84.12 106.97
C ASP A 9 -48.05 83.59 106.73
N VAL A 10 -47.13 83.85 107.66
CA VAL A 10 -45.74 83.35 107.59
C VAL A 10 -45.70 81.82 107.76
N HIS A 11 -46.49 81.28 108.68
CA HIS A 11 -46.55 79.83 108.91
C HIS A 11 -47.13 79.09 107.70
N GLY A 12 -48.21 79.62 107.10
CA GLY A 12 -48.81 79.06 105.89
C GLY A 12 -47.86 79.07 104.70
N ALA A 13 -47.20 80.20 104.44
CA ALA A 13 -46.21 80.30 103.36
C ALA A 13 -45.00 79.37 103.59
N ALA A 14 -44.58 79.20 104.84
CA ALA A 14 -43.50 78.27 105.17
C ALA A 14 -43.92 76.80 105.00
N ASP A 15 -45.15 76.43 105.37
CA ASP A 15 -45.70 75.08 105.16
C ASP A 15 -45.85 74.75 103.67
N GLU A 16 -46.29 75.70 102.84
CA GLU A 16 -46.39 75.57 101.37
C GLU A 16 -45.01 75.38 100.73
N LEU A 17 -44.03 76.22 101.08
CA LEU A 17 -42.65 76.07 100.58
C LEU A 17 -42.06 74.70 100.95
N VAL A 18 -42.33 74.20 102.16
CA VAL A 18 -41.85 72.87 102.57
C VAL A 18 -42.57 71.75 101.83
N ALA A 19 -43.87 71.89 101.55
CA ALA A 19 -44.62 70.94 100.74
C ALA A 19 -44.05 70.83 99.31
N ASP A 20 -43.55 71.95 98.77
CA ASP A 20 -42.89 72.01 97.47
C ASP A 20 -41.42 71.54 97.51
N GLY A 21 -40.91 71.11 98.67
CA GLY A 21 -39.54 70.62 98.85
C GLY A 21 -38.49 71.74 98.95
N GLU A 22 -38.93 72.98 99.13
CA GLU A 22 -38.07 74.16 99.24
C GLU A 22 -37.74 74.52 100.69
N ARG A 23 -36.61 75.23 100.88
CA ARG A 23 -36.22 75.72 102.22
C ARG A 23 -36.94 77.04 102.51
N PRO A 24 -37.75 77.12 103.59
CA PRO A 24 -38.40 78.36 103.98
C PRO A 24 -37.35 79.34 104.52
N THR A 25 -36.86 80.20 103.64
CA THR A 25 -35.92 81.30 103.95
C THR A 25 -36.66 82.63 103.94
N VAL A 26 -36.13 83.63 104.66
CA VAL A 26 -36.76 84.95 104.79
C VAL A 26 -37.04 85.59 103.43
N GLU A 27 -36.13 85.45 102.47
CA GLU A 27 -36.29 85.96 101.10
C GLU A 27 -37.43 85.25 100.36
N ARG A 28 -37.51 83.92 100.46
CA ARG A 28 -38.55 83.11 99.79
C ARG A 28 -39.93 83.34 100.38
N ILE A 29 -40.05 83.44 101.70
CA ILE A 29 -41.32 83.75 102.35
C ILE A 29 -41.81 85.14 101.95
N ARG A 30 -40.89 86.12 101.84
CA ARG A 30 -41.24 87.46 101.33
C ARG A 30 -41.62 87.45 99.86
N ALA A 31 -40.96 86.63 99.03
CA ALA A 31 -41.36 86.43 97.64
C ALA A 31 -42.76 85.80 97.53
N HIS A 32 -43.06 84.83 98.41
CA HIS A 32 -44.35 84.13 98.46
C HIS A 32 -45.50 85.02 98.96
N LEU A 33 -45.26 85.86 99.97
CA LEU A 33 -46.26 86.76 100.57
C LEU A 33 -46.33 88.15 99.91
N GLY A 34 -45.34 88.51 99.09
CA GLY A 34 -45.25 89.79 98.36
C GLY A 34 -45.10 91.06 99.22
N THR A 35 -45.10 90.95 100.55
CA THR A 35 -45.03 92.08 101.50
C THR A 35 -44.25 91.68 102.76
N GLY A 36 -44.00 92.62 103.70
CA GLY A 36 -43.42 92.31 105.02
C GLY A 36 -42.01 92.82 105.27
N SER A 37 -41.79 93.37 106.48
CA SER A 37 -40.45 93.72 106.97
C SER A 37 -39.64 92.45 107.25
N PRO A 38 -38.35 92.38 106.85
CA PRO A 38 -37.48 91.24 107.12
C PRO A 38 -37.48 90.83 108.59
N ASN A 39 -37.48 91.80 109.51
CA ASN A 39 -37.44 91.52 110.95
C ASN A 39 -38.70 90.82 111.45
N THR A 40 -39.86 91.12 110.87
CA THR A 40 -41.13 90.48 111.24
C THR A 40 -41.18 89.04 110.72
N VAL A 41 -40.68 88.79 109.51
CA VAL A 41 -40.61 87.45 108.91
C VAL A 41 -39.62 86.57 109.66
N VAL A 42 -38.44 87.09 110.04
CA VAL A 42 -37.46 86.36 110.86
C VAL A 42 -38.09 85.88 112.16
N ARG A 43 -38.77 86.78 112.89
CA ARG A 43 -39.40 86.45 114.17
C ARG A 43 -40.45 85.35 114.04
N TRP A 44 -41.34 85.45 113.06
CA TRP A 44 -42.40 84.46 112.87
C TRP A 44 -41.90 83.15 112.27
N LEU A 45 -40.87 83.20 111.41
CA LEU A 45 -40.20 81.99 110.90
C LEU A 45 -39.50 81.22 112.02
N GLU A 46 -38.96 81.90 113.03
CA GLU A 46 -38.38 81.26 114.20
C GLU A 46 -39.45 80.55 115.04
N THR A 47 -40.61 81.18 115.26
CA THR A 47 -41.77 80.54 115.90
C THR A 47 -42.28 79.32 115.11
N TRP A 48 -42.33 79.44 113.77
CA TRP A 48 -42.69 78.33 112.89
C TRP A 48 -41.75 77.13 113.04
N TRP A 49 -40.44 77.38 113.08
CA TRP A 49 -39.40 76.35 113.27
C TRP A 49 -39.51 75.66 114.62
N GLN A 50 -39.76 76.42 115.69
CA GLN A 50 -39.98 75.86 117.02
C GLN A 50 -41.22 74.93 117.07
N GLY A 51 -42.29 75.29 116.36
CA GLY A 51 -43.53 74.50 116.26
C GLY A 51 -43.54 73.40 115.18
N LEU A 52 -42.54 73.31 114.30
CA LEU A 52 -42.54 72.32 113.22
C LEU A 52 -42.35 70.89 113.76
N GLY A 53 -41.46 70.71 114.74
CA GLY A 53 -41.17 69.39 115.31
C GLY A 53 -42.41 68.72 115.91
N SER A 54 -43.24 69.47 116.63
CA SER A 54 -44.49 68.97 117.21
C SER A 54 -45.54 68.66 116.14
N ARG A 55 -45.69 69.51 115.11
CA ARG A 55 -46.62 69.28 114.00
C ARG A 55 -46.27 68.03 113.18
N LEU A 56 -44.98 67.80 112.91
CA LEU A 56 -44.51 66.61 112.21
C LEU A 56 -44.77 65.33 113.03
N ALA A 57 -44.50 65.40 114.34
CA ALA A 57 -44.77 64.29 115.26
C ALA A 57 -46.27 63.98 115.34
N MET A 58 -47.14 65.01 115.39
CA MET A 58 -48.59 64.86 115.41
C MET A 58 -49.10 64.22 114.11
N ASN A 59 -48.63 64.65 112.93
CA ASN A 59 -49.05 64.10 111.65
C ASN A 59 -48.57 62.64 111.46
N ARG A 60 -47.37 62.31 111.96
CA ARG A 60 -46.88 60.93 112.02
C ARG A 60 -47.74 60.07 112.94
N GLN A 61 -48.10 60.60 114.11
CA GLN A 61 -49.00 59.92 115.05
C GLN A 61 -50.39 59.70 114.42
N VAL A 62 -50.94 60.71 113.74
CA VAL A 62 -52.24 60.62 113.05
C VAL A 62 -52.21 59.54 111.95
N ARG A 63 -51.17 59.50 111.11
CA ARG A 63 -51.00 58.45 110.09
C ARG A 63 -50.91 57.03 110.68
N ILE A 64 -50.29 56.90 111.85
CA ILE A 64 -50.24 55.62 112.57
C ILE A 64 -51.63 55.29 113.17
N THR A 65 -52.36 56.29 113.68
CA THR A 65 -53.70 56.07 114.27
C THR A 65 -54.82 55.88 113.23
N THR A 66 -54.68 56.37 111.99
CA THR A 66 -55.58 56.00 110.89
C THR A 66 -55.41 54.54 110.46
N ALA A 67 -54.34 53.88 110.93
CA ALA A 67 -54.17 52.44 110.91
C ALA A 67 -54.61 51.78 112.23
N ASN A 68 -55.63 52.33 112.92
CA ASN A 68 -56.36 51.61 114.00
C ASN A 68 -57.22 50.49 113.39
N VAL A 69 -56.57 49.58 112.70
CA VAL A 69 -57.13 48.29 112.31
C VAL A 69 -57.04 47.41 113.57
N PRO A 70 -58.14 46.76 114.00
CA PRO A 70 -58.07 45.79 115.10
C PRO A 70 -56.97 44.78 114.82
N GLU A 71 -56.14 44.48 115.82
CA GLU A 71 -54.97 43.61 115.68
C GLU A 71 -55.31 42.26 115.02
N ALA A 72 -56.49 41.73 115.31
CA ALA A 72 -57.02 40.52 114.67
C ALA A 72 -57.18 40.64 113.14
N VAL A 73 -57.63 41.80 112.64
CA VAL A 73 -57.81 42.06 111.20
C VAL A 73 -56.46 42.28 110.52
N ALA A 74 -55.53 42.97 111.16
CA ALA A 74 -54.17 43.15 110.65
C ALA A 74 -53.40 41.82 110.57
N ALA A 75 -53.54 40.96 111.59
CA ALA A 75 -52.95 39.62 111.60
C ALA A 75 -53.53 38.73 110.48
N LEU A 76 -54.86 38.73 110.29
CA LEU A 76 -55.50 37.99 109.20
C LEU A 76 -55.06 38.50 107.82
N ALA A 77 -55.00 39.82 107.62
CA ALA A 77 -54.51 40.41 106.38
C ALA A 77 -53.05 40.05 106.10
N GLY A 78 -52.18 40.04 107.13
CA GLY A 78 -50.81 39.57 107.03
C GLY A 78 -50.72 38.09 106.65
N GLN A 79 -51.53 37.23 107.28
CA GLN A 79 -51.59 35.80 106.96
C GLN A 79 -52.08 35.55 105.52
N TRP A 80 -53.13 36.24 105.07
CA TRP A 80 -53.61 36.15 103.69
C TRP A 80 -52.59 36.66 102.69
N TRP A 81 -51.87 37.74 103.00
CA TRP A 81 -50.81 38.26 102.16
C TRP A 81 -49.64 37.28 102.02
N THR A 82 -49.18 36.69 103.13
CA THR A 82 -48.15 35.64 103.11
C THR A 82 -48.60 34.43 102.30
N LEU A 83 -49.83 33.95 102.52
CA LEU A 83 -50.38 32.82 101.76
C LEU A 83 -50.49 33.14 100.25
N ALA A 84 -50.92 34.34 99.90
CA ALA A 84 -51.00 34.79 98.50
C ALA A 84 -49.62 34.86 97.85
N LEU A 85 -48.60 35.36 98.58
CA LEU A 85 -47.21 35.39 98.09
C LEU A 85 -46.63 33.98 97.93
N ASP A 86 -46.87 33.08 98.88
CA ASP A 86 -46.40 31.70 98.79
C ASP A 86 -47.07 30.96 97.62
N HIS A 87 -48.37 31.18 97.40
CA HIS A 87 -49.07 30.60 96.25
C HIS A 87 -48.60 31.20 94.92
N ALA A 88 -48.39 32.52 94.86
CA ALA A 88 -47.84 33.17 93.66
C ALA A 88 -46.42 32.71 93.33
N ARG A 89 -45.58 32.49 94.35
CA ARG A 89 -44.24 31.91 94.19
C ARG A 89 -44.31 30.48 93.67
N ALA A 90 -45.11 29.62 94.29
CA ALA A 90 -45.29 28.25 93.85
C ALA A 90 -45.77 28.18 92.39
N HIS A 91 -46.77 28.98 92.01
CA HIS A 91 -47.25 29.04 90.63
C HIS A 91 -46.18 29.56 89.65
N ALA A 92 -45.37 30.56 90.06
CA ALA A 92 -44.27 31.06 89.23
C ALA A 92 -43.17 30.01 89.05
N ASP A 93 -42.82 29.28 90.11
CA ASP A 93 -41.84 28.20 90.06
C ASP A 93 -42.32 27.03 89.19
N GLU A 94 -43.61 26.67 89.27
CA GLU A 94 -44.23 25.66 88.39
C GLU A 94 -44.22 26.09 86.92
N ALA A 95 -44.60 27.35 86.63
CA ALA A 95 -44.55 27.90 85.28
C ALA A 95 -43.12 27.93 84.72
N LEU A 96 -42.14 28.39 85.51
CA LEU A 96 -40.74 28.38 85.12
C LEU A 96 -40.18 26.96 84.93
N ALA A 97 -40.62 25.99 85.73
CA ALA A 97 -40.25 24.59 85.56
C ALA A 97 -40.81 24.02 84.25
N ALA A 98 -42.07 24.33 83.92
CA ALA A 98 -42.69 23.93 82.66
C ALA A 98 -42.01 24.57 81.43
N ASP A 99 -41.68 25.86 81.51
CA ASP A 99 -40.95 26.57 80.45
C ASP A 99 -39.53 26.00 80.27
N ARG A 100 -38.82 25.69 81.36
CA ARG A 100 -37.51 25.04 81.28
C ARG A 100 -37.61 23.66 80.64
N ALA A 101 -38.61 22.87 80.99
CA ALA A 101 -38.82 21.55 80.40
C ALA A 101 -39.12 21.65 78.89
N SER A 102 -39.98 22.58 78.47
CA SER A 102 -40.29 22.78 77.05
C SER A 102 -39.09 23.30 76.25
N LEU A 103 -38.27 24.19 76.83
CA LEU A 103 -37.03 24.67 76.21
C LEU A 103 -36.00 23.55 76.06
N LEU A 104 -35.87 22.65 77.03
CA LEU A 104 -34.97 21.50 76.93
C LEU A 104 -35.42 20.52 75.84
N ASP A 105 -36.72 20.24 75.73
CA ASP A 105 -37.27 19.41 74.66
C ASP A 105 -37.08 20.05 73.27
N ALA A 106 -37.32 21.36 73.17
CA ALA A 106 -37.06 22.13 71.94
C ALA A 106 -35.57 22.14 71.55
N GLN A 107 -34.65 22.19 72.52
CA GLN A 107 -33.21 22.08 72.27
C GLN A 107 -32.83 20.68 71.80
N GLU A 108 -33.37 19.64 72.43
CA GLU A 108 -33.07 18.26 72.06
C GLU A 108 -33.60 17.91 70.66
N THR A 109 -34.81 18.36 70.32
CA THR A 109 -35.36 18.22 68.97
C THR A 109 -34.53 18.96 67.94
N LEU A 110 -34.13 20.21 68.21
CA LEU A 110 -33.27 20.98 67.31
C LEU A 110 -31.91 20.31 67.10
N GLU A 111 -31.30 19.76 68.15
CA GLU A 111 -30.02 19.04 68.02
C GLU A 111 -30.17 17.74 67.22
N ARG A 112 -31.27 17.00 67.43
CA ARG A 112 -31.58 15.81 66.60
C ARG A 112 -31.73 16.21 65.13
N ASP A 113 -32.49 17.26 64.83
CA ASP A 113 -32.69 17.76 63.47
C ASP A 113 -31.38 18.27 62.85
N ARG A 114 -30.53 18.92 63.65
CA ARG A 114 -29.21 19.36 63.19
C ARG A 114 -28.33 18.17 62.82
N HIS A 115 -28.35 17.10 63.61
CA HIS A 115 -27.60 15.88 63.33
C HIS A 115 -28.13 15.15 62.09
N THR A 116 -29.45 15.05 61.90
CA THR A 116 -30.03 14.42 60.69
C THR A 116 -29.66 15.21 59.44
N MET A 117 -29.80 16.54 59.46
CA MET A 117 -29.43 17.40 58.34
C MET A 117 -27.93 17.32 58.02
N GLN A 118 -27.06 17.26 59.04
CA GLN A 118 -25.62 17.05 58.83
C GLN A 118 -25.31 15.70 58.19
N ALA A 119 -25.99 14.63 58.61
CA ALA A 119 -25.83 13.31 58.03
C ALA A 119 -26.31 13.25 56.57
N GLU A 120 -27.45 13.89 56.27
CA GLU A 120 -27.97 14.00 54.91
C GLU A 120 -27.03 14.81 54.01
N LEU A 121 -26.53 15.96 54.48
CA LEU A 121 -25.56 16.76 53.74
C LEU A 121 -24.26 15.98 53.48
N ALA A 122 -23.77 15.22 54.46
CA ALA A 122 -22.59 14.37 54.28
C ALA A 122 -22.85 13.29 53.22
N ARG A 123 -24.01 12.64 53.26
CA ARG A 123 -24.43 11.63 52.27
C ARG A 123 -24.59 12.23 50.87
N LEU A 124 -25.21 13.39 50.75
CA LEU A 124 -25.36 14.06 49.44
C LEU A 124 -24.00 14.46 48.87
N LYS A 125 -23.08 14.94 49.72
CA LYS A 125 -21.70 15.25 49.30
C LYS A 125 -20.93 14.01 48.85
N SER A 126 -21.10 12.86 49.50
CA SER A 126 -20.45 11.63 49.05
C SER A 126 -21.01 11.16 47.70
N LEU A 127 -22.34 11.19 47.54
CA LEU A 127 -23.00 10.82 46.28
C LEU A 127 -22.61 11.74 45.13
N THR A 128 -22.51 13.06 45.36
CA THR A 128 -22.06 13.97 44.29
C THR A 128 -20.61 13.73 43.93
N HIS A 129 -19.75 13.43 44.90
CA HIS A 129 -18.35 13.10 44.63
C HIS A 129 -18.22 11.79 43.84
N GLU A 130 -18.95 10.74 44.22
CA GLU A 130 -19.01 9.47 43.50
C GLU A 130 -19.53 9.66 42.07
N ALA A 131 -20.59 10.46 41.88
CA ALA A 131 -21.14 10.77 40.56
C ALA A 131 -20.12 11.53 39.69
N GLN A 132 -19.41 12.51 40.25
CA GLN A 132 -18.36 13.25 39.54
C GLN A 132 -17.18 12.35 39.15
N GLN A 133 -16.77 11.43 40.02
CA GLN A 133 -15.72 10.46 39.69
C GLN A 133 -16.17 9.51 38.57
N ALA A 134 -17.42 9.04 38.63
CA ALA A 134 -17.99 8.18 37.59
C ALA A 134 -18.09 8.92 36.24
N GLU A 135 -18.48 10.19 36.25
CA GLU A 135 -18.52 11.04 35.05
C GLU A 135 -17.13 11.25 34.46
N GLN A 136 -16.13 11.55 35.29
CA GLN A 136 -14.74 11.71 34.84
C GLN A 136 -14.19 10.41 34.24
N LEU A 137 -14.47 9.26 34.85
CA LEU A 137 -14.07 7.96 34.34
C LEU A 137 -14.79 7.66 33.01
N ALA A 138 -16.09 7.92 32.92
CA ALA A 138 -16.85 7.75 31.68
C ALA A 138 -16.29 8.64 30.56
N ALA A 139 -16.02 9.92 30.84
CA ALA A 139 -15.43 10.85 29.88
C ALA A 139 -14.02 10.43 29.43
N ALA A 140 -13.20 9.90 30.36
CA ALA A 140 -11.90 9.34 30.01
C ALA A 140 -12.06 8.14 29.06
N ARG A 141 -12.97 7.21 29.37
CA ARG A 141 -13.26 6.04 28.53
C ARG A 141 -13.80 6.41 27.16
N THR A 142 -14.70 7.39 27.06
CA THR A 142 -15.19 7.85 25.75
C THR A 142 -14.06 8.45 24.92
N SER A 143 -13.19 9.26 25.52
CA SER A 143 -12.03 9.82 24.80
C SER A 143 -11.02 8.75 24.34
N GLU A 144 -10.84 7.68 25.13
CA GLU A 144 -10.02 6.52 24.75
C GLU A 144 -10.65 5.76 23.57
N LEU A 145 -11.97 5.53 23.62
CA LEU A 145 -12.69 4.87 22.54
C LEU A 145 -12.69 5.70 21.24
N GLU A 146 -12.87 7.01 21.33
CA GLU A 146 -12.78 7.92 20.18
C GLU A 146 -11.39 7.84 19.52
N ARG A 147 -10.32 7.86 20.33
CA ARG A 147 -8.95 7.69 19.85
C ARG A 147 -8.73 6.34 19.17
N LEU A 148 -9.26 5.26 19.75
CA LEU A 148 -9.18 3.93 19.16
C LEU A 148 -9.93 3.85 17.83
N VAL A 149 -11.12 4.43 17.75
CA VAL A 149 -11.91 4.50 16.52
C VAL A 149 -11.16 5.29 15.45
N GLU A 150 -10.58 6.43 15.78
CA GLU A 150 -9.77 7.21 14.84
C GLU A 150 -8.54 6.43 14.36
N GLN A 151 -7.85 5.73 15.27
CA GLN A 151 -6.72 4.86 14.91
C GLN A 151 -7.15 3.74 13.95
N LEU A 152 -8.27 3.06 14.22
CA LEU A 152 -8.79 1.99 13.37
C LEU A 152 -9.23 2.53 12.00
N GLN A 153 -9.85 3.71 11.94
CA GLN A 153 -10.21 4.36 10.69
C GLN A 153 -8.98 4.70 9.83
N ARG A 154 -7.90 5.20 10.45
CA ARG A 154 -6.62 5.44 9.76
C ARG A 154 -6.01 4.14 9.23
N GLN A 155 -6.02 3.07 10.02
CA GLN A 155 -5.52 1.75 9.60
C GLN A 155 -6.36 1.17 8.44
N LEU A 156 -7.68 1.29 8.49
CA LEU A 156 -8.55 0.86 7.39
C LEU A 156 -8.30 1.65 6.10
N ALA A 157 -8.09 2.97 6.22
CA ALA A 157 -7.75 3.81 5.07
C ALA A 157 -6.40 3.41 4.46
N GLU A 158 -5.38 3.16 5.29
CA GLU A 158 -4.07 2.70 4.83
C GLU A 158 -4.14 1.33 4.14
N LEU A 159 -4.85 0.36 4.74
CA LEU A 159 -5.09 -0.95 4.13
C LEU A 159 -5.87 -0.84 2.81
N GLY A 160 -6.83 0.08 2.73
CA GLY A 160 -7.55 0.40 1.50
C GLY A 160 -6.62 0.89 0.40
N GLN A 161 -5.73 1.85 0.72
CA GLN A 161 -4.73 2.37 -0.22
C GLN A 161 -3.74 1.27 -0.66
N GLN A 162 -3.28 0.42 0.26
CA GLN A 162 -2.39 -0.70 -0.06
C GLN A 162 -3.07 -1.71 -0.99
N ARG A 163 -4.34 -2.04 -0.72
CA ARG A 163 -5.14 -2.93 -1.59
C ARG A 163 -5.27 -2.35 -2.99
N ASP A 164 -5.61 -1.06 -3.11
CA ASP A 164 -5.82 -0.41 -4.40
C ASP A 164 -4.51 -0.31 -5.20
N ALA A 165 -3.38 -0.03 -4.53
CA ALA A 165 -2.06 -0.05 -5.14
C ALA A 165 -1.66 -1.46 -5.64
N LEU A 166 -1.93 -2.49 -4.85
CA LEU A 166 -1.69 -3.88 -5.25
C LEU A 166 -2.59 -4.30 -6.42
N ALA A 167 -3.87 -3.90 -6.42
CA ALA A 167 -4.78 -4.17 -7.51
C ALA A 167 -4.31 -3.51 -8.82
N LEU A 168 -3.87 -2.25 -8.77
CA LEU A 168 -3.30 -1.56 -9.94
C LEU A 168 -2.02 -2.23 -10.43
N ARG A 169 -1.16 -2.71 -9.52
CA ARG A 169 0.05 -3.44 -9.90
C ARG A 169 -0.28 -4.78 -10.54
N ALA A 170 -1.28 -5.49 -10.03
CA ALA A 170 -1.74 -6.77 -10.57
C ALA A 170 -2.28 -6.60 -12.00
N THR A 171 -3.18 -5.63 -12.23
CA THR A 171 -3.71 -5.35 -13.57
C THR A 171 -2.61 -4.91 -14.54
N GLY A 172 -1.65 -4.11 -14.07
CA GLY A 172 -0.47 -3.74 -14.87
C GLY A 172 0.41 -4.94 -15.24
N ALA A 173 0.64 -5.87 -14.31
CA ALA A 173 1.40 -7.09 -14.56
C ALA A 173 0.68 -8.06 -15.50
N GLU A 174 -0.64 -8.21 -15.35
CA GLU A 174 -1.49 -8.99 -16.26
C GLU A 174 -1.43 -8.43 -17.69
N GLY A 175 -1.57 -7.11 -17.83
CA GLY A 175 -1.44 -6.44 -19.13
C GLY A 175 -0.06 -6.64 -19.76
N ALA A 176 1.02 -6.51 -18.98
CA ALA A 176 2.38 -6.76 -19.47
C ALA A 176 2.59 -8.23 -19.88
N SER A 177 2.04 -9.19 -19.12
CA SER A 177 2.10 -10.60 -19.44
C SER A 177 1.36 -10.92 -20.74
N GLU A 178 0.19 -10.32 -20.96
CA GLU A 178 -0.57 -10.52 -22.20
C GLU A 178 0.17 -9.94 -23.41
N MET A 179 0.75 -8.74 -23.27
CA MET A 179 1.58 -8.15 -24.33
C MET A 179 2.79 -9.02 -24.68
N LEU A 180 3.50 -9.56 -23.68
CA LEU A 180 4.61 -10.49 -23.90
C LEU A 180 4.15 -11.79 -24.57
N ARG A 181 2.96 -12.28 -24.21
CA ARG A 181 2.38 -13.48 -24.84
C ARG A 181 2.06 -13.24 -26.32
N ILE A 182 1.49 -12.09 -26.66
CA ILE A 182 1.23 -11.69 -28.05
C ILE A 182 2.55 -11.59 -28.83
N GLN A 183 3.55 -10.87 -28.30
CA GLN A 183 4.86 -10.73 -28.94
C GLN A 183 5.56 -12.08 -29.15
N LEU A 184 5.47 -12.98 -28.16
CA LEU A 184 6.03 -14.33 -28.29
C LEU A 184 5.33 -15.11 -29.40
N GLN A 185 4.00 -15.01 -29.50
CA GLN A 185 3.22 -15.67 -30.56
C GLN A 185 3.60 -15.13 -31.94
N GLU A 186 3.71 -13.81 -32.09
CA GLU A 186 4.14 -13.18 -33.34
C GLU A 186 5.54 -13.63 -33.77
N LEU A 187 6.50 -13.68 -32.83
CA LEU A 187 7.85 -14.17 -33.11
C LEU A 187 7.85 -15.66 -33.50
N GLN A 188 7.01 -16.48 -32.85
CA GLN A 188 6.89 -17.89 -33.19
C GLN A 188 6.30 -18.09 -34.58
N ASP A 189 5.28 -17.31 -34.95
CA ASP A 189 4.64 -17.40 -36.26
C ASP A 189 5.55 -16.85 -37.37
N ALA A 190 6.30 -15.78 -37.10
CA ALA A 190 7.35 -15.30 -38.00
C ALA A 190 8.44 -16.35 -38.23
N ALA A 191 8.95 -16.99 -37.17
CA ALA A 191 9.95 -18.04 -37.28
C ALA A 191 9.42 -19.29 -38.02
N ARG A 192 8.13 -19.62 -37.88
CA ARG A 192 7.47 -20.69 -38.65
C ARG A 192 7.41 -20.32 -40.13
N ALA A 193 6.97 -19.11 -40.47
CA ALA A 193 6.91 -18.63 -41.84
C ALA A 193 8.30 -18.61 -42.51
N GLU A 194 9.35 -18.20 -41.79
CA GLU A 194 10.74 -18.27 -42.29
C GLU A 194 11.17 -19.71 -42.56
N ARG A 195 10.85 -20.66 -41.68
CA ARG A 195 11.17 -22.08 -41.91
C ARG A 195 10.42 -22.66 -43.10
N ASP A 196 9.15 -22.30 -43.27
CA ASP A 196 8.32 -22.77 -44.39
C ASP A 196 8.84 -22.21 -45.72
N THR A 197 9.18 -20.92 -45.76
CA THR A 197 9.77 -20.28 -46.96
C THR A 197 11.13 -20.88 -47.31
N LEU A 198 12.01 -21.11 -46.33
CA LEU A 198 13.29 -21.80 -46.55
C LEU A 198 13.09 -23.24 -47.02
N SER A 199 12.17 -23.98 -46.42
CA SER A 199 11.86 -25.36 -46.81
C SER A 199 11.31 -25.42 -48.23
N GLN A 200 10.45 -24.48 -48.61
CA GLN A 200 9.93 -24.37 -49.97
C GLN A 200 11.03 -24.00 -50.96
N HIS A 201 11.92 -23.08 -50.61
CA HIS A 201 13.08 -22.73 -51.44
C HIS A 201 14.01 -23.93 -51.64
N ILE A 202 14.32 -24.70 -50.59
CA ILE A 202 15.14 -25.91 -50.70
C ILE A 202 14.47 -26.90 -51.65
N ARG A 203 13.18 -27.20 -51.47
CA ARG A 203 12.43 -28.11 -52.35
C ARG A 203 12.46 -27.66 -53.81
N THR A 204 12.23 -26.38 -54.10
CA THR A 204 12.26 -25.89 -55.48
C THR A 204 13.66 -25.98 -56.10
N THR A 205 14.72 -25.75 -55.31
CA THR A 205 16.09 -25.96 -55.79
C THR A 205 16.42 -27.44 -56.01
N GLU A 206 15.97 -28.33 -55.13
CA GLU A 206 16.12 -29.78 -55.26
C GLU A 206 15.39 -30.29 -56.51
N ASP A 207 14.12 -29.89 -56.69
CA ASP A 207 13.31 -30.25 -57.87
C ASP A 207 13.96 -29.78 -59.17
N ARG A 208 14.50 -28.54 -59.17
CA ARG A 208 15.24 -28.01 -60.33
C ARG A 208 16.51 -28.82 -60.60
N ALA A 209 17.29 -29.14 -59.57
CA ALA A 209 18.50 -29.94 -59.72
C ALA A 209 18.18 -31.35 -60.25
N HIS A 210 17.10 -31.98 -59.75
CA HIS A 210 16.62 -33.26 -60.27
C HIS A 210 16.22 -33.16 -61.75
N ALA A 211 15.49 -32.12 -62.15
CA ALA A 211 15.13 -31.88 -63.54
C ALA A 211 16.35 -31.66 -64.46
N GLU A 212 17.37 -30.93 -64.00
CA GLU A 212 18.62 -30.72 -64.74
C GLU A 212 19.43 -32.03 -64.88
N ILE A 213 19.48 -32.86 -63.82
CA ILE A 213 20.12 -34.20 -63.88
C ILE A 213 19.39 -35.10 -64.88
N ASP A 214 18.06 -35.12 -64.87
CA ASP A 214 17.27 -35.94 -65.79
C ASP A 214 17.42 -35.46 -67.24
N ARG A 215 17.46 -34.13 -67.47
CA ARG A 215 17.81 -33.56 -68.77
C ARG A 215 19.21 -34.01 -69.21
N ALA A 216 20.22 -33.88 -68.36
CA ALA A 216 21.59 -34.31 -68.68
C ALA A 216 21.69 -35.82 -68.94
N ARG A 217 20.92 -36.65 -68.23
CA ARG A 217 20.82 -38.10 -68.48
C ARG A 217 20.20 -38.39 -69.85
N GLN A 218 19.14 -37.68 -70.21
CA GLN A 218 18.49 -37.85 -71.50
C GLN A 218 19.38 -37.38 -72.65
N GLU A 219 20.05 -36.23 -72.51
CA GLU A 219 21.06 -35.74 -73.45
C GLU A 219 22.22 -36.73 -73.58
N SER A 220 22.74 -37.26 -72.47
CA SER A 220 23.78 -38.30 -72.48
C SER A 220 23.33 -39.58 -73.20
N LYS A 221 22.08 -40.01 -72.98
CA LYS A 221 21.50 -41.16 -73.67
C LYS A 221 21.38 -40.92 -75.17
N GLN A 222 20.90 -39.74 -75.58
CA GLN A 222 20.81 -39.34 -76.99
C GLN A 222 22.20 -39.26 -77.64
N ALA A 223 23.18 -38.63 -76.98
CA ALA A 223 24.56 -38.56 -77.46
C ALA A 223 25.20 -39.94 -77.61
N LYS A 224 24.97 -40.87 -76.65
CA LYS A 224 25.41 -42.27 -76.76
C LYS A 224 24.75 -42.99 -77.94
N GLN A 225 23.46 -42.76 -78.19
CA GLN A 225 22.76 -43.31 -79.35
C GLN A 225 23.34 -42.78 -80.67
N GLN A 226 23.56 -41.46 -80.77
CA GLN A 226 24.19 -40.83 -81.93
C GLN A 226 25.62 -41.32 -82.17
N LEU A 227 26.41 -41.50 -81.11
CA LEU A 227 27.74 -42.10 -81.20
C LEU A 227 27.68 -43.55 -81.67
N ALA A 228 26.69 -44.32 -81.20
CA ALA A 228 26.50 -45.69 -81.63
C ALA A 228 26.07 -45.77 -83.11
N THR A 229 25.22 -44.85 -83.60
CA THR A 229 24.86 -44.78 -85.02
C THR A 229 26.04 -44.34 -85.87
N SER A 230 26.78 -43.28 -85.48
CA SER A 230 27.96 -42.84 -86.23
C SER A 230 29.07 -43.88 -86.24
N ARG A 231 29.27 -44.64 -85.15
CA ARG A 231 30.19 -45.80 -85.14
C ARG A 231 29.74 -46.92 -86.06
N ARG A 232 28.44 -47.18 -86.17
CA ARG A 232 27.90 -48.17 -87.12
C ARG A 232 28.09 -47.71 -88.57
N GLU A 233 27.80 -46.44 -88.85
CA GLU A 233 28.04 -45.83 -90.16
C GLU A 233 29.53 -45.87 -90.51
N ALA A 234 30.40 -45.47 -89.59
CA ALA A 234 31.85 -45.54 -89.75
C ALA A 234 32.31 -46.98 -90.01
N ALA A 235 31.83 -47.97 -89.25
CA ALA A 235 32.16 -49.38 -89.47
C ALA A 235 31.63 -49.91 -90.82
N LEU A 236 30.47 -49.44 -91.29
CA LEU A 236 29.96 -49.77 -92.62
C LEU A 236 30.83 -49.13 -93.71
N THR A 237 31.22 -47.87 -93.55
CA THR A 237 32.13 -47.20 -94.50
C THR A 237 33.52 -47.84 -94.50
N GLU A 238 34.02 -48.26 -93.34
CA GLU A 238 35.29 -48.95 -93.19
C GLU A 238 35.24 -50.29 -93.94
N ARG A 239 34.17 -51.09 -93.75
CA ARG A 239 33.95 -52.31 -94.55
C ARG A 239 33.85 -52.04 -96.04
N GLN A 240 33.14 -50.99 -96.45
CA GLN A 240 33.05 -50.62 -97.87
C GLN A 240 34.40 -50.22 -98.45
N LEU A 241 35.23 -49.52 -97.68
CA LEU A 241 36.59 -49.14 -98.06
C LEU A 241 37.51 -50.36 -98.09
N GLU A 242 37.41 -51.28 -97.13
CA GLU A 242 38.10 -52.58 -97.14
C GLU A 242 37.72 -53.38 -98.38
N GLU A 243 36.43 -53.54 -98.67
CA GLU A 243 35.97 -54.21 -99.89
C GLU A 243 36.44 -53.51 -101.17
N ALA A 244 36.45 -52.18 -101.20
CA ALA A 244 36.95 -51.42 -102.34
C ALA A 244 38.46 -51.55 -102.50
N LEU A 245 39.20 -51.61 -101.39
CA LEU A 245 40.64 -51.84 -101.36
C LEU A 245 40.96 -53.26 -101.82
N ASP A 246 40.23 -54.28 -101.35
CA ASP A 246 40.35 -55.67 -101.80
C ASP A 246 40.05 -55.80 -103.29
N ARG A 247 38.99 -55.15 -103.79
CA ARG A 247 38.69 -55.08 -105.23
C ARG A 247 39.81 -54.37 -106.01
N ALA A 248 40.34 -53.26 -105.50
CA ALA A 248 41.44 -52.55 -106.13
C ALA A 248 42.73 -53.38 -106.14
N GLN A 249 43.03 -54.11 -105.06
CA GLN A 249 44.14 -55.06 -104.98
C GLN A 249 43.94 -56.23 -105.95
N GLY A 250 42.72 -56.74 -106.06
CA GLY A 250 42.31 -57.71 -107.07
C GLY A 250 42.59 -57.19 -108.48
N ASN A 251 42.07 -56.01 -108.84
CA ASN A 251 42.30 -55.36 -110.13
C ASN A 251 43.80 -55.10 -110.39
N VAL A 252 44.57 -54.68 -109.38
CA VAL A 252 46.02 -54.51 -109.52
C VAL A 252 46.72 -55.85 -109.75
N SER A 253 46.28 -56.92 -109.09
CA SER A 253 46.82 -58.27 -109.33
C SER A 253 46.48 -58.79 -110.74
N GLU A 254 45.27 -58.52 -111.23
CA GLU A 254 44.84 -58.82 -112.60
C GLU A 254 45.65 -58.00 -113.61
N LEU A 255 45.77 -56.68 -113.42
CA LEU A 255 46.60 -55.83 -114.27
C LEU A 255 48.08 -56.22 -114.22
N ARG A 256 48.60 -56.69 -113.09
CA ARG A 256 49.95 -57.27 -112.99
C ARG A 256 50.05 -58.56 -113.77
N GLN A 257 49.05 -59.45 -113.69
CA GLN A 257 49.00 -60.67 -114.50
C GLN A 257 48.93 -60.33 -115.99
N ASP A 258 48.06 -59.40 -116.39
CA ASP A 258 47.98 -58.91 -117.77
C ASP A 258 49.31 -58.28 -118.21
N LEU A 259 49.95 -57.48 -117.36
CA LEU A 259 51.28 -56.93 -117.65
C LEU A 259 52.30 -58.05 -117.85
N THR A 260 52.32 -59.08 -116.99
CA THR A 260 53.22 -60.23 -117.17
C THR A 260 52.90 -61.02 -118.44
N ILE A 261 51.63 -61.12 -118.84
CA ILE A 261 51.22 -61.74 -120.10
C ILE A 261 51.67 -60.87 -121.28
N GLN A 262 51.54 -59.55 -121.20
CA GLN A 262 51.99 -58.62 -122.23
C GLN A 262 53.52 -58.55 -122.30
N GLN A 263 54.22 -58.61 -121.17
CA GLN A 263 55.68 -58.74 -121.10
C GLN A 263 56.13 -60.07 -121.69
N ALA A 264 55.49 -61.20 -121.33
CA ALA A 264 55.78 -62.49 -121.96
C ALA A 264 55.48 -62.49 -123.47
N ARG A 265 54.47 -61.73 -123.93
CA ARG A 265 54.21 -61.50 -125.36
C ARG A 265 55.29 -60.62 -126.00
N ALA A 266 55.74 -59.58 -125.31
CA ALA A 266 56.83 -58.72 -125.77
C ALA A 266 58.15 -59.48 -125.84
N ASP A 267 58.50 -60.26 -124.82
CA ASP A 267 59.65 -61.16 -124.78
C ASP A 267 59.56 -62.24 -125.87
N ALA A 268 58.36 -62.76 -126.16
CA ALA A 268 58.13 -63.70 -127.26
C ALA A 268 58.30 -63.03 -128.64
N LEU A 269 57.89 -61.78 -128.80
CA LEU A 269 58.10 -60.99 -130.02
C LEU A 269 59.57 -60.56 -130.18
N GLU A 270 60.26 -60.21 -129.08
CA GLU A 270 61.71 -59.97 -129.06
C GLU A 270 62.48 -61.25 -129.38
N ALA A 271 62.05 -62.42 -128.89
CA ALA A 271 62.63 -63.72 -129.26
C ALA A 271 62.36 -64.07 -130.74
N GLN A 272 61.24 -63.62 -131.32
CA GLN A 272 60.98 -63.74 -132.75
C GLN A 272 61.83 -62.77 -133.60
N LEU A 273 62.13 -61.58 -133.09
CA LEU A 273 63.03 -60.61 -133.74
C LEU A 273 64.51 -61.00 -133.62
N ALA A 274 64.93 -61.58 -132.50
CA ALA A 274 66.27 -62.17 -132.33
C ALA A 274 66.51 -63.31 -133.34
N LYS A 275 65.50 -64.15 -133.59
CA LYS A 275 65.54 -65.18 -134.64
C LYS A 275 65.64 -64.65 -136.08
N LEU A 276 65.27 -63.40 -136.33
CA LEU A 276 65.35 -62.78 -137.66
C LEU A 276 66.65 -61.97 -137.87
N ASN A 277 67.32 -61.56 -136.79
CA ASN A 277 68.61 -60.86 -136.82
C ASN A 277 69.84 -61.79 -136.90
N ASP A 278 69.68 -63.11 -136.71
CA ASP A 278 70.77 -64.10 -136.84
C ASP A 278 71.00 -64.62 -138.29
N LEU A 279 70.26 -64.09 -139.28
CA LEU A 279 70.40 -64.46 -140.70
C LEU A 279 71.64 -63.93 -141.46
N PRO A 280 72.36 -62.86 -141.06
CA PRO A 280 73.60 -62.45 -141.72
C PRO A 280 74.83 -63.24 -141.26
N ALA A 281 74.80 -63.88 -140.07
CA ALA A 281 75.96 -64.57 -139.49
C ALA A 281 76.20 -65.99 -140.03
N ALA A 282 75.22 -66.58 -140.72
CA ALA A 282 75.33 -67.91 -141.33
C ALA A 282 75.97 -67.91 -142.73
N LEU A 283 76.12 -66.74 -143.37
CA LEU A 283 76.69 -66.62 -144.73
C LEU A 283 78.21 -66.33 -144.74
N GLU A 284 78.77 -65.73 -143.68
CA GLU A 284 80.22 -65.50 -143.55
C GLU A 284 81.01 -66.73 -143.07
N ALA A 285 80.34 -67.72 -142.46
CA ALA A 285 80.97 -68.98 -142.04
C ALA A 285 81.26 -69.96 -143.19
N ALA A 286 80.72 -69.72 -144.40
CA ALA A 286 80.87 -70.61 -145.55
C ALA A 286 82.05 -70.24 -146.50
N TRP A 287 82.71 -69.10 -146.33
CA TRP A 287 83.73 -68.60 -147.27
C TRP A 287 85.19 -68.63 -146.78
N GLN A 288 85.49 -69.10 -145.57
CA GLN A 288 86.83 -69.01 -144.96
C GLN A 288 87.43 -70.32 -144.43
N GLN A 289 86.98 -71.50 -144.89
CA GLN A 289 87.64 -72.78 -144.52
C GLN A 289 87.88 -73.73 -145.70
N HIS A 290 88.59 -73.22 -146.70
CA HIS A 290 89.48 -74.02 -147.55
C HIS A 290 90.92 -73.51 -147.40
N VAL A 291 91.76 -74.29 -146.69
CA VAL A 291 93.18 -74.62 -146.95
C VAL A 291 93.88 -75.04 -145.64
N GLY A 292 94.24 -76.34 -145.53
CA GLY A 292 95.30 -76.81 -144.62
C GLY A 292 95.14 -78.15 -143.87
N ARG A 293 95.02 -79.28 -144.59
CA ARG A 293 95.69 -80.63 -144.41
C ARG A 293 95.92 -81.23 -142.98
N SER A 294 95.24 -82.34 -142.59
CA SER A 294 95.61 -83.80 -142.68
C SER A 294 96.63 -84.35 -141.63
N GLN A 295 96.21 -85.08 -140.57
CA GLN A 295 96.25 -86.56 -140.29
C GLN A 295 97.10 -86.90 -139.02
N PRO A 296 97.12 -88.11 -138.41
CA PRO A 296 96.08 -88.90 -137.72
C PRO A 296 96.49 -89.36 -136.27
N LYS A 297 95.57 -89.94 -135.45
CA LYS A 297 95.81 -91.04 -134.46
C LYS A 297 94.55 -91.39 -133.60
N HIS A 298 94.23 -92.68 -133.52
CA HIS A 298 93.34 -93.38 -132.57
C HIS A 298 94.12 -93.77 -131.28
N PRO A 299 93.59 -94.53 -130.28
CA PRO A 299 92.26 -94.59 -129.59
C PRO A 299 92.42 -94.62 -128.03
N GLU A 300 91.30 -94.76 -127.26
CA GLU A 300 91.08 -95.63 -126.07
C GLU A 300 90.06 -95.11 -124.99
N PRO A 301 89.47 -95.99 -124.12
CA PRO A 301 88.05 -95.95 -123.71
C PRO A 301 87.77 -95.88 -122.17
N VAL A 302 86.57 -96.36 -121.74
CA VAL A 302 86.07 -96.73 -120.37
C VAL A 302 85.05 -95.73 -119.76
N ARG A 303 83.73 -95.96 -119.89
CA ARG A 303 82.75 -96.71 -119.05
C ARG A 303 82.20 -96.01 -117.77
N SER A 304 80.88 -95.80 -117.80
CA SER A 304 79.86 -96.14 -116.77
C SER A 304 79.87 -95.35 -115.44
N LYS A 305 78.76 -94.98 -114.77
CA LYS A 305 77.49 -95.69 -114.47
C LYS A 305 76.48 -94.70 -113.82
N ARG A 306 75.18 -94.91 -114.07
CA ARG A 306 74.01 -95.02 -113.13
C ARG A 306 74.02 -94.18 -111.83
N SER A 307 72.91 -93.57 -111.35
CA SER A 307 71.54 -94.10 -111.22
C SER A 307 70.49 -93.06 -110.75
N ARG A 308 69.23 -93.25 -111.18
CA ARG A 308 67.90 -93.16 -110.48
C ARG A 308 67.79 -92.28 -109.22
N GLY A 309 66.73 -91.49 -109.00
CA GLY A 309 65.26 -91.67 -109.14
C GLY A 309 64.60 -90.66 -108.15
N LYS A 310 63.30 -90.46 -107.96
CA LYS A 310 62.04 -91.07 -108.39
C LYS A 310 60.88 -90.18 -107.83
N ALA A 311 59.81 -90.05 -108.62
CA ALA A 311 58.37 -89.80 -108.36
C ALA A 311 57.77 -89.51 -106.94
N ALA A 312 56.81 -88.55 -106.93
CA ALA A 312 55.43 -88.53 -106.37
C ALA A 312 55.17 -88.88 -104.86
N PRO A 313 53.95 -88.70 -104.29
CA PRO A 313 52.62 -88.46 -104.89
C PRO A 313 51.96 -87.11 -104.57
#